data_AF-A0A914FUS2-F1
#
_entry.id   AF-A0A914FUS2-F1
#
_cell.length_a   1.000
_cell.length_b   1.000
_cell.length_c   1.000
_cell.angle_alpha   90.00
_cell.angle_beta   90.00
_cell.angle_gamma   90.00
#
_symmetry.space_group_name_H-M   'P 1'
#
loop_
_entity.id
_entity.type
_entity.pdbx_description
1 polymer ?
#
loop_
_entity_poly.entity_id
_entity_poly.type
_entity_poly.pdbx_seq_one_letter_code
_entity_poly.pdbx_strand_id
1 'polypeptide(L)'
;MTYSDNREIEGRIFHLAKEFRVALFEKDLLVEKSIQNIYRNFKVFLRAKVDHDKVKRQPTTIEGLPPQIQASHNKLVEQLSAVDQLLAERKSRYLLGNAMTEYDCELLPRLHHMRIVGRYLLNFDIPHNFIYLWNYILTGYRTAAFIESSPADQDILHHYKEQLNIFTNQRETLQAPTKTHTLPEDVLNDIRRLGLDH
;
A
#
# COMPACT_ATOMS: atom_id res chain seq x y z
N MET A 1 -30.06 4.82 -10.84
CA MET A 1 -29.84 5.39 -9.49
C MET A 1 -28.34 5.60 -9.37
N THR A 2 -27.87 6.83 -9.30
CA THR A 2 -26.45 7.17 -9.14
C THR A 2 -26.17 7.39 -7.66
N TYR A 3 -25.31 6.57 -7.06
CA TYR A 3 -24.83 6.76 -5.70
C TYR A 3 -23.65 7.74 -5.73
N SER A 4 -23.70 8.80 -4.91
CA SER A 4 -22.66 9.84 -4.89
C SER A 4 -21.91 9.94 -3.56
N ASP A 5 -22.41 9.33 -2.50
CA ASP A 5 -21.78 9.28 -1.17
C ASP A 5 -21.20 7.88 -0.90
N ASN A 6 -19.99 7.82 -0.34
CA ASN A 6 -19.32 6.54 -0.07
C ASN A 6 -20.15 5.62 0.83
N ARG A 7 -20.94 6.16 1.77
CA ARG A 7 -21.81 5.35 2.65
C ARG A 7 -22.97 4.72 1.88
N GLU A 8 -23.49 5.41 0.87
CA GLU A 8 -24.55 4.86 0.01
C GLU A 8 -24.00 3.75 -0.88
N ILE A 9 -22.82 3.97 -1.47
CA ILE A 9 -22.12 2.98 -2.29
C ILE A 9 -21.83 1.73 -1.44
N GLU A 10 -21.16 1.91 -0.30
CA GLU A 10 -20.80 0.83 0.62
C GLU A 10 -22.05 0.10 1.12
N GLY A 11 -23.08 0.83 1.55
CA GLY A 11 -24.34 0.25 2.00
C GLY A 11 -25.01 -0.60 0.92
N ARG A 12 -25.00 -0.17 -0.34
CA ARG A 12 -25.54 -0.97 -1.45
C ARG A 12 -24.73 -2.24 -1.68
N ILE A 13 -23.40 -2.15 -1.69
CA ILE A 13 -22.52 -3.32 -1.87
C ILE A 13 -22.69 -4.29 -0.70
N PHE A 14 -22.77 -3.79 0.54
CA PHE A 14 -23.02 -4.58 1.75
C PHE A 14 -24.34 -5.37 1.66
N HIS A 15 -25.42 -4.71 1.24
CA HIS A 15 -26.71 -5.38 1.09
C HIS A 15 -26.66 -6.50 0.05
N LEU A 16 -26.00 -6.28 -1.09
CA LEU A 16 -25.81 -7.31 -2.13
C LEU A 16 -24.93 -8.46 -1.64
N ALA A 17 -23.81 -8.17 -0.98
CA ALA A 17 -22.93 -9.19 -0.42
C ALA A 17 -23.69 -10.08 0.57
N LYS A 18 -24.53 -9.49 1.42
CA LYS A 18 -25.38 -10.22 2.36
C LYS A 18 -26.46 -11.06 1.66
N GLU A 19 -27.11 -10.51 0.64
CA GLU A 19 -28.13 -11.19 -0.17
C GLU A 19 -27.58 -12.46 -0.83
N PHE A 20 -26.37 -12.37 -1.39
CA PHE A 20 -25.69 -13.48 -2.07
C PHE A 20 -24.74 -14.28 -1.17
N ARG A 21 -24.75 -14.03 0.15
CA ARG A 21 -23.92 -14.73 1.15
C ARG A 21 -22.41 -14.69 0.87
N VAL A 22 -21.93 -13.54 0.38
CA VAL A 22 -20.51 -13.25 0.19
C VAL A 22 -19.96 -12.60 1.45
N ALA A 23 -18.93 -13.19 2.05
CA ALA A 23 -18.25 -12.67 3.24
C ALA A 23 -17.25 -11.54 2.89
N LEU A 24 -17.77 -10.45 2.32
CA LEU A 24 -16.98 -9.29 1.88
C LEU A 24 -16.83 -8.23 2.98
N PHE A 25 -17.75 -8.18 3.95
CA PHE A 25 -17.74 -7.18 5.02
C PHE A 25 -17.70 -7.87 6.37
N GLU A 26 -16.72 -7.50 7.18
CA GLU A 26 -16.43 -8.07 8.49
C GLU A 26 -16.14 -6.96 9.49
N LYS A 27 -16.06 -7.29 10.78
CA LYS A 27 -15.75 -6.30 11.81
C LYS A 27 -14.52 -6.70 12.61
N ASP A 28 -13.41 -6.02 12.35
CA ASP A 28 -12.16 -6.17 13.10
C ASP A 28 -11.57 -4.79 13.43
N LEU A 29 -11.78 -4.36 14.69
CA LEU A 29 -11.31 -3.06 15.18
C LEU A 29 -9.78 -2.94 15.22
N LEU A 30 -9.05 -4.05 15.34
CA LEU A 30 -7.59 -4.03 15.35
C LEU A 30 -7.08 -3.75 13.94
N VAL A 31 -7.65 -4.44 12.95
CA VAL A 31 -7.33 -4.24 11.54
C VAL A 31 -7.68 -2.83 11.08
N GLU A 32 -8.88 -2.34 11.41
CA GLU A 32 -9.31 -0.98 11.06
C GLU A 32 -8.31 0.08 11.58
N LYS A 33 -7.94 0.00 12.86
CA LYS A 33 -6.95 0.90 13.46
C LYS A 33 -5.57 0.76 12.82
N SER A 34 -5.16 -0.46 12.50
CA SER A 34 -3.87 -0.73 11.88
C SER A 34 -3.77 -0.07 10.50
N ILE A 35 -4.78 -0.29 9.65
CA ILE A 35 -4.85 0.28 8.30
C ILE A 35 -4.83 1.82 8.33
N GLN A 36 -5.59 2.44 9.25
CA GLN A 36 -5.59 3.89 9.45
C GLN A 36 -4.22 4.40 9.91
N ASN A 37 -3.59 3.71 10.86
CA ASN A 37 -2.30 4.09 11.39
C ASN A 37 -1.17 4.00 10.35
N ILE A 38 -1.13 2.96 9.53
CA ILE A 38 -0.13 2.83 8.45
C ILE A 38 -0.24 4.03 7.51
N TYR A 39 -1.44 4.28 6.98
CA TYR A 39 -1.60 5.32 5.96
C TYR A 39 -1.37 6.73 6.54
N ARG A 40 -1.77 6.97 7.79
CA ARG A 40 -1.45 8.23 8.49
C ARG A 40 0.06 8.42 8.61
N ASN A 41 0.80 7.42 9.12
CA ASN A 41 2.25 7.53 9.29
C ASN A 41 2.98 7.66 7.95
N PHE A 42 2.51 6.96 6.90
CA PHE A 42 3.03 7.13 5.55
C PHE A 42 2.89 8.58 5.05
N LYS A 43 1.70 9.18 5.17
CA LYS A 43 1.49 10.58 4.76
C LYS A 43 2.38 11.56 5.54
N VAL A 44 2.57 11.34 6.84
CA VAL A 44 3.48 12.15 7.66
C VAL A 44 4.92 12.05 7.14
N PHE A 45 5.41 10.83 6.91
CA PHE A 45 6.76 10.60 6.39
C PHE A 45 6.94 11.17 4.99
N LEU A 46 6.01 10.88 4.07
CA LEU A 46 5.97 11.40 2.70
C LEU A 46 6.10 12.92 2.69
N ARG A 47 5.28 13.63 3.46
CA ARG A 47 5.31 15.08 3.50
C ARG A 47 6.61 15.61 4.07
N ALA A 48 7.04 15.08 5.22
CA ALA A 48 8.26 15.53 5.90
C ALA A 48 9.51 15.33 5.03
N LYS A 49 9.60 14.20 4.31
CA LYS A 49 10.74 13.90 3.44
C LYS A 49 10.71 14.73 2.16
N VAL A 50 9.56 14.88 1.52
CA VAL A 50 9.43 15.72 0.31
C VAL A 50 9.79 17.17 0.62
N ASP A 51 9.32 17.71 1.75
CA ASP A 51 9.66 19.08 2.15
C ASP A 51 11.17 19.23 2.43
N HIS A 52 11.82 18.20 2.99
CA HIS A 52 13.26 18.17 3.21
C HIS A 52 14.08 18.08 1.92
N ASP A 53 13.61 17.32 0.94
CA ASP A 53 14.30 17.08 -0.33
C ASP A 53 13.96 18.13 -1.41
N LYS A 54 13.02 19.06 -1.14
CA LYS A 54 12.48 20.02 -2.12
C LYS A 54 13.53 20.82 -2.90
N VAL A 55 14.66 21.14 -2.27
CA VAL A 55 15.76 21.93 -2.87
C VAL A 55 16.94 21.07 -3.32
N LYS A 56 16.88 19.76 -3.08
CA LYS A 56 17.97 18.83 -3.38
C LYS A 56 17.80 18.28 -4.80
N ARG A 57 18.91 18.10 -5.49
CA ARG A 57 18.92 17.51 -6.84
C ARG A 57 18.58 16.01 -6.84
N GLN A 58 18.85 15.34 -5.73
CA GLN A 58 18.55 13.92 -5.53
C GLN A 58 17.89 13.72 -4.16
N PRO A 59 16.94 12.78 -4.02
CA PRO A 59 16.36 12.44 -2.73
C PRO A 59 17.43 11.97 -1.75
N THR A 60 17.33 12.42 -0.50
CA THR A 60 18.24 11.97 0.57
C THR A 60 18.01 10.48 0.84
N THR A 61 19.06 9.72 1.10
CA THR A 61 18.92 8.32 1.57
C THR A 61 18.26 8.29 2.94
N ILE A 62 17.69 7.14 3.32
CA ILE A 62 17.02 7.01 4.62
C ILE A 62 18.03 7.23 5.75
N GLU A 63 19.24 6.68 5.64
CA GLU A 63 20.30 6.80 6.65
C GLU A 63 20.80 8.23 6.82
N GLY A 64 20.62 9.08 5.80
CA GLY A 64 21.01 10.49 5.81
C GLY A 64 19.94 11.45 6.33
N LEU A 65 18.80 10.95 6.80
CA LEU A 65 17.70 11.79 7.25
C LEU A 65 17.97 12.45 8.61
N PRO A 66 17.51 13.69 8.82
CA PRO A 66 17.49 14.31 10.15
C PRO A 66 16.67 13.48 11.15
N PRO A 67 17.01 13.51 12.46
CA PRO A 67 16.38 12.66 13.47
C PRO A 67 14.85 12.72 13.50
N GLN A 68 14.25 13.90 13.29
CA GLN A 68 12.80 14.08 13.29
C GLN A 68 12.11 13.37 12.11
N ILE A 69 12.71 13.43 10.92
CA ILE A 69 12.16 12.77 9.73
C ILE A 69 12.42 11.26 9.82
N GLN A 70 13.59 10.86 10.30
CA GLN A 70 13.91 9.46 10.59
C GLN A 70 12.91 8.84 11.58
N ALA A 71 12.50 9.58 12.62
CA ALA A 71 11.48 9.10 13.55
C ALA A 71 10.13 8.83 12.87
N SER A 72 9.73 9.66 11.88
CA SER A 72 8.50 9.41 11.11
C SER A 72 8.59 8.19 10.20
N HIS A 73 9.76 7.97 9.57
CA HIS A 73 10.07 6.75 8.83
C HIS A 73 9.99 5.51 9.74
N ASN A 74 10.63 5.56 10.91
CA ASN A 74 10.67 4.44 11.84
C ASN A 74 9.26 4.08 12.34
N LYS A 75 8.39 5.07 12.59
CA LYS A 75 6.98 4.83 12.92
C LYS A 75 6.23 4.14 11.79
N LEU A 76 6.46 4.52 10.53
CA LEU A 76 5.86 3.82 9.39
C LEU A 76 6.33 2.36 9.34
N VAL A 77 7.63 2.12 9.46
CA VAL A 77 8.21 0.77 9.48
C VAL A 77 7.66 -0.08 10.62
N GLU A 78 7.47 0.51 11.80
CA GLU A 78 6.83 -0.15 12.95
C GLU A 78 5.39 -0.59 12.62
N GLN A 79 4.59 0.26 11.96
CA GLN A 79 3.23 -0.13 11.58
C GLN A 79 3.22 -1.23 10.50
N LEU A 80 4.15 -1.19 9.55
CA LEU A 80 4.29 -2.24 8.54
C LEU A 80 4.71 -3.57 9.19
N SER A 81 5.64 -3.52 10.15
CA SER A 81 6.07 -4.68 10.93
C SER A 81 4.92 -5.29 11.73
N ALA A 82 4.02 -4.46 12.29
CA ALA A 82 2.87 -4.96 13.03
C ALA A 82 1.89 -5.74 12.13
N VAL A 83 1.71 -5.30 10.88
CA VAL A 83 0.88 -6.05 9.90
C VAL A 83 1.58 -7.32 9.43
N ASP A 84 2.90 -7.28 9.20
CA ASP A 84 3.68 -8.48 8.91
C ASP A 84 3.53 -9.54 10.00
N GLN A 85 3.66 -9.14 11.27
CA GLN A 85 3.45 -10.03 12.42
C GLN A 85 2.01 -10.56 12.48
N LEU A 86 1.00 -9.70 12.26
CA LEU A 86 -0.40 -10.12 12.24
C LEU A 86 -0.66 -11.19 11.16
N LEU A 87 -0.12 -10.99 9.95
CA LEU A 87 -0.24 -11.96 8.85
C LEU A 87 0.51 -13.26 9.16
N ALA A 88 1.68 -13.19 9.80
CA ALA A 88 2.44 -14.35 10.24
C ALA A 88 1.69 -15.18 11.31
N GLU A 89 1.04 -14.50 12.26
CA GLU A 89 0.23 -15.13 13.31
C GLU A 89 -1.02 -15.79 12.74
N ARG A 90 -1.72 -15.09 11.83
CA ARG A 90 -2.97 -15.58 11.23
C ARG A 90 -2.75 -16.67 10.18
N LYS A 91 -1.61 -16.66 9.50
CA LYS A 91 -1.29 -17.58 8.38
C LYS A 91 -2.40 -17.61 7.33
N SER A 92 -2.99 -16.45 7.06
CA SER A 92 -4.11 -16.27 6.15
C SER A 92 -3.66 -15.71 4.81
N ARG A 93 -4.40 -16.04 3.74
CA ARG A 93 -4.13 -15.51 2.40
C ARG A 93 -4.39 -14.00 2.30
N TYR A 94 -5.50 -13.56 2.88
CA TYR A 94 -5.95 -12.18 3.00
C TYR A 94 -5.86 -11.73 4.46
N LEU A 95 -6.17 -10.47 4.75
CA LEU A 95 -5.91 -9.87 6.05
C LEU A 95 -6.72 -10.53 7.20
N LEU A 96 -7.95 -10.96 6.91
CA LEU A 96 -8.83 -11.63 7.89
C LEU A 96 -8.94 -13.15 7.73
N GLY A 97 -8.51 -13.71 6.59
CA GLY A 97 -8.73 -15.12 6.31
C GLY A 97 -8.42 -15.52 4.88
N ASN A 98 -9.12 -16.53 4.37
CA ASN A 98 -8.92 -17.05 3.01
C ASN A 98 -9.80 -16.37 1.95
N ALA A 99 -10.79 -15.60 2.38
CA ALA A 99 -11.63 -14.78 1.52
C ALA A 99 -11.22 -13.31 1.63
N MET A 100 -11.34 -12.58 0.52
CA MET A 100 -11.09 -11.16 0.46
C MET A 100 -12.24 -10.39 1.12
N THR A 101 -11.92 -9.38 1.92
CA THR A 101 -12.86 -8.48 2.58
C THR A 101 -12.60 -7.02 2.18
N GLU A 102 -13.46 -6.11 2.63
CA GLU A 102 -13.30 -4.65 2.48
C GLU A 102 -11.95 -4.14 3.00
N TYR A 103 -11.39 -4.76 4.02
CA TYR A 103 -10.09 -4.39 4.56
C TYR A 103 -8.95 -4.64 3.57
N ASP A 104 -9.04 -5.69 2.75
CA ASP A 104 -8.07 -5.91 1.67
C ASP A 104 -8.22 -4.88 0.56
N CYS A 105 -9.47 -4.52 0.23
CA CYS A 105 -9.82 -3.45 -0.70
C CYS A 105 -9.30 -2.08 -0.24
N GLU A 106 -9.08 -1.87 1.07
CA GLU A 106 -8.49 -0.65 1.61
C GLU A 106 -6.95 -0.75 1.71
N LEU A 107 -6.42 -1.85 2.23
CA LEU A 107 -5.00 -1.98 2.55
C LEU A 107 -4.13 -2.25 1.31
N LEU A 108 -4.57 -3.10 0.37
CA LEU A 108 -3.76 -3.43 -0.81
C LEU A 108 -3.46 -2.21 -1.69
N PRO A 109 -4.44 -1.34 -2.03
CA PRO A 109 -4.16 -0.11 -2.78
C PRO A 109 -3.20 0.82 -2.02
N ARG A 110 -3.35 0.93 -0.69
CA ARG A 110 -2.47 1.77 0.14
C ARG A 110 -1.04 1.25 0.15
N LEU A 111 -0.82 -0.05 0.33
CA LEU A 111 0.50 -0.66 0.27
C LEU A 111 1.11 -0.48 -1.12
N HIS A 112 0.34 -0.66 -2.19
CA HIS A 112 0.84 -0.46 -3.54
C HIS A 112 1.24 1.00 -3.81
N HIS A 113 0.42 1.96 -3.40
CA HIS A 113 0.76 3.38 -3.47
C HIS A 113 2.06 3.68 -2.68
N MET A 114 2.22 3.12 -1.48
CA MET A 114 3.45 3.26 -0.69
C MET A 114 4.68 2.74 -1.43
N ARG A 115 4.57 1.60 -2.12
CA ARG A 115 5.68 1.04 -2.91
C ARG A 115 6.06 1.94 -4.08
N ILE A 116 5.08 2.36 -4.87
CA ILE A 116 5.33 3.21 -6.04
C ILE A 116 5.90 4.56 -5.59
N VAL A 117 5.19 5.28 -4.71
CA VAL A 117 5.64 6.58 -4.22
C VAL A 117 6.95 6.47 -3.44
N GLY A 118 7.10 5.44 -2.62
CA GLY A 118 8.31 5.17 -1.85
C GLY A 118 9.54 5.08 -2.74
N ARG A 119 9.46 4.25 -3.78
CA ARG A 119 10.57 4.00 -4.70
C ARG A 119 10.94 5.26 -5.49
N TYR A 120 9.95 5.97 -6.03
CA TYR A 120 10.20 7.07 -6.97
C TYR A 120 10.42 8.43 -6.31
N LEU A 121 9.78 8.70 -5.16
CA LEU A 121 9.86 10.02 -4.50
C LEU A 121 10.69 9.98 -3.20
N LEU A 122 10.76 8.83 -2.54
CA LEU A 122 11.29 8.77 -1.17
C LEU A 122 12.60 7.99 -1.04
N ASN A 123 13.06 7.27 -2.08
CA ASN A 123 14.15 6.30 -1.95
C ASN A 123 13.90 5.32 -0.78
N PHE A 124 12.66 4.81 -0.72
CA PHE A 124 12.16 3.89 0.30
C PHE A 124 11.47 2.72 -0.38
N ASP A 125 11.67 1.50 0.12
CA ASP A 125 10.82 0.36 -0.19
C ASP A 125 10.34 -0.27 1.13
N ILE A 126 9.28 -1.07 1.06
CA ILE A 126 8.85 -1.87 2.21
C ILE A 126 10.01 -2.80 2.59
N PRO A 127 10.45 -2.85 3.85
CA PRO A 127 11.59 -3.67 4.25
C PRO A 127 11.45 -5.11 3.77
N HIS A 128 12.48 -5.62 3.10
CA HIS A 128 12.45 -6.93 2.44
C HIS A 128 12.29 -8.08 3.43
N ASN A 129 12.64 -7.88 4.70
CA ASN A 129 12.47 -8.90 5.75
C ASN A 129 11.00 -9.08 6.22
N PHE A 130 10.06 -8.27 5.77
CA PHE A 130 8.62 -8.42 6.07
C PHE A 130 7.95 -9.40 5.11
N ILE A 131 8.35 -10.67 5.19
CA ILE A 131 8.02 -11.69 4.19
C ILE A 131 6.52 -11.98 4.11
N TYR A 132 5.79 -11.95 5.23
CA TYR A 132 4.35 -12.21 5.22
C TYR A 132 3.57 -11.04 4.63
N LEU A 133 4.00 -9.81 4.92
CA LEU A 133 3.47 -8.61 4.28
C LEU A 133 3.74 -8.62 2.76
N TRP A 134 4.95 -9.00 2.35
CA TRP A 134 5.27 -9.14 0.94
C TRP A 134 4.47 -10.24 0.25
N ASN A 135 4.24 -11.36 0.92
CA ASN A 135 3.35 -12.41 0.42
C ASN A 135 1.90 -11.91 0.26
N TYR A 136 1.43 -11.10 1.21
CA TYR A 136 0.11 -10.47 1.10
C TYR A 136 0.03 -9.47 -0.09
N ILE A 137 1.10 -8.73 -0.37
CA ILE A 137 1.19 -7.89 -1.57
C ILE A 137 1.18 -8.76 -2.84
N LEU A 138 1.90 -9.89 -2.85
CA LEU A 138 1.86 -10.86 -3.94
C LEU A 138 0.45 -11.44 -4.14
N THR A 139 -0.29 -11.71 -3.06
CA THR A 139 -1.71 -12.07 -3.13
C THR A 139 -2.49 -11.01 -3.87
N GLY A 140 -2.31 -9.73 -3.55
CA GLY A 140 -2.93 -8.62 -4.28
C GLY A 140 -2.61 -8.64 -5.79
N TYR A 141 -1.36 -8.85 -6.16
CA TYR A 141 -0.94 -8.97 -7.56
C TYR A 141 -1.40 -10.24 -8.27
N ARG A 142 -2.03 -11.18 -7.56
CA ARG A 142 -2.70 -12.37 -8.11
C ARG A 142 -4.22 -12.28 -8.02
N THR A 143 -4.76 -11.20 -7.44
CA THR A 143 -6.20 -10.99 -7.25
C THR A 143 -6.76 -10.11 -8.35
N ALA A 144 -7.65 -10.67 -9.17
CA ALA A 144 -8.23 -9.97 -10.33
C ALA A 144 -8.87 -8.63 -9.96
N ALA A 145 -9.64 -8.57 -8.86
CA ALA A 145 -10.26 -7.33 -8.40
C ALA A 145 -9.24 -6.20 -8.18
N PHE A 146 -8.06 -6.52 -7.66
CA PHE A 146 -6.97 -5.56 -7.48
C PHE A 146 -6.30 -5.21 -8.82
N ILE A 147 -5.95 -6.20 -9.66
CA ILE A 147 -5.26 -5.98 -10.93
C ILE A 147 -6.07 -5.07 -11.88
N GLU A 148 -7.37 -5.35 -11.98
CA GLU A 148 -8.30 -4.64 -12.87
C GLU A 148 -8.57 -3.20 -12.39
N SER A 149 -8.60 -2.98 -11.07
CA SER A 149 -8.85 -1.65 -10.49
C SER A 149 -7.57 -0.83 -10.25
N SER A 150 -6.39 -1.44 -10.26
CA SER A 150 -5.12 -0.76 -9.99
C SER A 150 -4.84 0.28 -11.09
N PRO A 151 -4.51 1.53 -10.75
CA PRO A 151 -4.07 2.53 -11.72
C PRO A 151 -2.66 2.25 -12.25
N ALA A 152 -2.23 2.98 -13.29
CA ALA A 152 -0.83 2.92 -13.73
C ALA A 152 0.09 3.62 -12.70
N ASP A 153 1.36 3.23 -12.65
CA ASP A 153 2.36 3.79 -11.75
C ASP A 153 2.45 5.32 -11.93
N GLN A 154 2.37 5.78 -13.17
CA GLN A 154 2.41 7.20 -13.56
C GLN A 154 1.23 7.98 -12.97
N ASP A 155 0.02 7.41 -12.94
CA ASP A 155 -1.16 8.05 -12.39
C ASP A 155 -1.08 8.15 -10.87
N ILE A 156 -0.58 7.11 -10.20
CA ILE A 156 -0.29 7.14 -8.75
C ILE A 156 0.68 8.28 -8.45
N LEU A 157 1.82 8.32 -9.17
CA LEU A 157 2.84 9.34 -8.96
C LEU A 157 2.28 10.73 -9.22
N HIS A 158 1.53 10.92 -10.31
CA HIS A 158 0.91 12.19 -10.65
C HIS A 158 -0.03 12.65 -9.54
N HIS A 159 -0.91 11.78 -9.05
CA HIS A 159 -1.84 12.08 -7.95
C HIS A 159 -1.14 12.64 -6.71
N TYR A 160 -0.06 11.98 -6.24
CA TYR A 160 0.68 12.48 -5.09
C TYR A 160 1.49 13.74 -5.39
N LYS A 161 2.08 13.86 -6.60
CA LYS A 161 2.80 15.06 -7.01
C LYS A 161 1.89 16.28 -7.06
N GLU A 162 0.67 16.15 -7.57
CA GLU A 162 -0.33 17.22 -7.54
C GLU A 162 -0.66 17.65 -6.10
N GLN A 163 -0.98 16.70 -5.21
CA GLN A 163 -1.28 17.02 -3.80
C GLN A 163 -0.10 17.66 -3.06
N LEU A 164 1.12 17.32 -3.44
CA LEU A 164 2.35 17.83 -2.83
C LEU A 164 2.91 19.08 -3.54
N ASN A 165 2.29 19.52 -4.63
CA ASN A 165 2.77 20.59 -5.51
C ASN A 165 4.19 20.34 -6.03
N ILE A 166 4.48 19.10 -6.45
CA ILE A 166 5.74 18.72 -7.09
C ILE A 166 5.57 18.84 -8.61
N PHE A 167 6.51 19.52 -9.26
CA PHE A 167 6.48 19.70 -10.71
C PHE A 167 6.57 18.36 -11.47
N THR A 168 5.72 18.19 -12.48
CA THR A 168 5.77 17.07 -13.42
C THR A 168 6.18 17.61 -14.79
N ASN A 169 7.28 17.10 -15.33
CA ASN A 169 7.80 17.58 -16.61
C ASN A 169 7.10 16.86 -17.79
N GLN A 170 7.20 17.44 -18.99
CA GLN A 170 6.55 16.89 -20.18
C GLN A 170 6.97 15.45 -20.49
N ARG A 171 8.24 15.08 -20.24
CA ARG A 171 8.72 13.72 -20.48
C ARG A 171 8.00 12.72 -19.56
N GLU A 172 7.78 13.07 -18.29
CA GLU A 172 7.00 12.25 -17.35
C GLU A 172 5.54 12.14 -17.78
N THR A 173 4.91 13.23 -18.24
CA THR A 173 3.52 13.23 -18.73
C THR A 173 3.33 12.38 -19.99
N LEU A 174 4.38 12.25 -20.81
CA LEU A 174 4.36 11.44 -22.04
C LEU A 174 4.85 10.00 -21.83
N GLN A 175 5.12 9.57 -20.59
CA GLN A 175 5.48 8.18 -20.33
C GLN A 175 4.32 7.25 -20.66
N ALA A 176 4.63 6.13 -21.31
CA ALA A 176 3.65 5.07 -21.51
C ALA A 176 3.23 4.52 -20.14
N PRO A 177 1.92 4.27 -19.91
CA PRO A 177 1.44 3.77 -18.64
C PRO A 177 1.97 2.35 -18.38
N THR A 178 2.49 2.11 -17.18
CA THR A 178 2.98 0.81 -16.71
C THR A 178 2.36 0.45 -15.37
N LYS A 179 2.25 -0.85 -15.06
CA LYS A 179 1.82 -1.34 -13.74
C LYS A 179 2.90 -2.21 -13.13
N THR A 180 3.55 -1.73 -12.07
CA THR A 180 4.61 -2.47 -11.38
C THR A 180 3.99 -3.45 -10.37
N HIS A 181 3.63 -4.65 -10.84
CA HIS A 181 3.13 -5.75 -10.01
C HIS A 181 4.21 -6.82 -9.78
N THR A 182 5.45 -6.40 -9.48
CA THR A 182 6.59 -7.28 -9.24
C THR A 182 7.10 -7.16 -7.81
N LEU A 183 7.71 -8.23 -7.31
CA LEU A 183 8.37 -8.28 -6.00
C LEU A 183 9.90 -8.22 -6.19
N PRO A 184 10.66 -7.79 -5.18
CA PRO A 184 12.10 -8.02 -5.13
C PRO A 184 12.43 -9.52 -5.22
N GLU A 185 13.50 -9.88 -5.92
CA GLU A 185 13.84 -11.28 -6.21
C GLU A 185 14.22 -12.06 -4.94
N ASP A 186 14.96 -11.43 -4.03
CA ASP A 186 15.32 -11.96 -2.72
C ASP A 186 14.07 -12.26 -1.88
N VAL A 187 13.11 -11.34 -1.86
CA VAL A 187 11.82 -11.52 -1.18
C VAL A 187 11.04 -12.69 -1.78
N LEU A 188 10.98 -12.79 -3.11
CA LEU A 188 10.26 -13.88 -3.77
C LEU A 188 10.89 -15.26 -3.46
N ASN A 189 12.22 -15.32 -3.37
CA ASN A 189 12.93 -16.53 -2.97
C ASN A 189 12.65 -16.90 -1.51
N ASP A 190 12.57 -15.92 -0.61
CA ASP A 190 12.21 -16.14 0.79
C ASP A 190 10.75 -16.62 0.94
N ILE A 191 9.80 -16.05 0.19
CA ILE A 191 8.40 -16.50 0.15
C ILE A 191 8.33 -17.98 -0.28
N ARG A 192 9.01 -18.34 -1.37
CA ARG A 192 9.06 -19.74 -1.87
C ARG A 192 9.71 -20.68 -0.86
N ARG A 193 10.81 -20.25 -0.22
CA ARG A 193 11.51 -21.04 0.80
C ARG A 193 10.62 -21.34 2.00
N LEU A 194 9.78 -20.39 2.39
CA LEU A 194 8.83 -20.55 3.49
C LEU A 194 7.53 -21.27 3.07
N GLY A 195 7.36 -21.57 1.79
CA GLY A 195 6.14 -22.18 1.25
C GLY A 195 4.92 -21.30 1.47
N LEU A 196 5.02 -19.99 1.18
CA LEU A 196 3.91 -19.05 1.35
C LEU A 196 3.20 -18.73 0.04
N ASP A 197 3.74 -19.15 -1.11
CA ASP A 197 3.31 -18.77 -2.46
C ASP A 197 2.13 -19.58 -3.03
N HIS A 198 1.37 -20.25 -2.16
CA HIS A 198 0.20 -21.09 -2.49
C HIS A 198 -0.97 -20.31 -3.08
#